data_AF-A0A843TT74-F1
#
_entry.id   AF-A0A843TT74-F1
#
_cell.length_a   1.000
_cell.length_b   1.000
_cell.length_c   1.000
_cell.angle_alpha   90.00
_cell.angle_beta   90.00
_cell.angle_gamma   90.00
#
_symmetry.space_group_name_H-M   'P 1'
#
loop_
_entity.id
_entity.type
_entity.pdbx_description
1 polymer ?
#
loop_
_entity_poly.entity_id
_entity_poly.type
_entity_poly.pdbx_seq_one_letter_code
_entity_poly.pdbx_strand_id
1 'polypeptide(L)'
;MATAAHISSLFGLLLVVSLFQGSMAAPRKLAALVEPRPTTLTYHKGHLLTGPVSINLVWYGKFTPAQHAIVADFVSSLSEPRSTKPLPTAAAMQQDSSVASWWKTVQSYYAQSKSPLPVVSLGKQVVDDSYSMGRSLTSDQLLTLAARGGQRRAINVVLTAEDIAVDGFCTSRCGSHSASPRSKSGRFAYVWVGNSASQCPGQCA
;
A
#
# COMPACT_ATOMS: atom_id res chain seq x y z
N MET A 1 36.18 40.02 56.19
CA MET A 1 35.39 40.28 54.96
C MET A 1 35.70 39.31 53.81
N ALA A 2 36.87 38.65 53.76
CA ALA A 2 37.20 37.69 52.68
C ALA A 2 36.43 36.34 52.75
N THR A 3 35.99 35.89 53.93
CA THR A 3 35.35 34.57 54.10
C THR A 3 33.93 34.48 53.54
N ALA A 4 33.16 35.58 53.54
CA ALA A 4 31.79 35.60 53.02
C ALA A 4 31.72 35.54 51.49
N ALA A 5 32.71 36.14 50.79
CA ALA A 5 32.79 36.16 49.33
C ALA A 5 33.09 34.77 48.75
N HIS A 6 33.93 33.98 49.44
CA HIS A 6 34.24 32.61 49.01
C HIS A 6 33.06 31.66 49.16
N ILE A 7 32.25 31.81 50.22
CA ILE A 7 31.05 31.01 50.45
C ILE A 7 29.98 31.32 49.39
N SER A 8 29.79 32.60 49.04
CA SER A 8 28.84 33.01 48.00
C SER A 8 29.23 32.52 46.60
N SER A 9 30.53 32.52 46.29
CA SER A 9 31.07 32.00 45.02
C SER A 9 30.92 30.48 44.91
N LEU A 10 31.18 29.73 45.99
CA LEU A 10 30.95 28.28 46.05
C LEU A 10 29.48 27.91 45.90
N PHE A 11 28.57 28.68 46.52
CA PHE A 11 27.13 28.45 46.42
C PHE A 11 26.61 28.73 45.00
N GLY A 12 27.10 29.79 44.35
CA GLY A 12 26.81 30.09 42.94
C GLY A 12 27.30 29.00 41.99
N LEU A 13 28.51 28.48 42.20
CA LEU A 13 29.06 27.39 41.38
C LEU A 13 28.25 26.10 41.53
N LEU A 14 27.84 25.75 42.75
CA LEU A 14 26.97 24.60 43.03
C LEU A 14 25.59 24.74 42.37
N LEU A 15 25.01 25.94 42.36
CA LEU A 15 23.72 26.20 41.72
C LEU A 15 23.80 26.08 40.18
N VAL A 16 24.88 26.56 39.57
CA VAL A 16 25.12 26.40 38.12
C VAL A 16 25.34 24.93 37.76
N VAL A 17 26.12 24.17 38.53
CA VAL A 17 26.32 22.72 38.29
C VAL A 17 25.00 21.95 38.43
N SER A 18 24.14 22.33 39.38
CA SER A 18 22.83 21.71 39.58
C SER A 18 21.87 21.94 38.41
N LEU A 19 21.93 23.11 37.77
CA LEU A 19 21.09 23.44 36.61
C LEU A 19 21.56 22.73 35.32
N PHE A 20 22.86 22.40 35.19
CA PHE A 20 23.39 21.67 34.04
C PHE A 20 23.14 20.14 34.09
N GLN A 21 22.79 19.58 35.25
CA GLN A 21 22.45 18.15 35.37
C GLN A 21 21.04 17.79 34.87
N GLY A 22 20.21 18.79 34.54
CA GLY A 22 18.84 18.60 34.04
C GLY A 22 18.70 18.20 32.56
N SER A 23 19.80 18.03 31.81
CA SER A 23 19.76 17.72 30.37
C SER A 23 20.55 16.48 29.94
N MET A 24 20.62 15.47 30.81
CA MET A 24 20.93 14.12 30.34
C MET A 24 19.62 13.47 29.88
N ALA A 25 19.22 13.80 28.66
CA ALA A 25 18.25 13.00 27.93
C ALA A 25 18.84 11.60 27.77
N ALA A 26 18.50 10.69 28.70
CA ALA A 26 18.77 9.28 28.53
C ALA A 26 18.19 8.89 27.15
N PRO A 27 18.97 8.26 26.25
CA PRO A 27 18.42 7.79 25.00
C PRO A 27 17.28 6.86 25.37
N ARG A 28 16.04 7.24 25.03
CA ARG A 28 14.90 6.33 25.11
C ARG A 28 15.23 5.15 24.21
N LYS A 29 15.83 4.10 24.77
CA LYS A 29 15.83 2.78 24.17
C LYS A 29 14.35 2.39 24.14
N LEU A 30 13.74 2.50 22.95
CA LEU A 30 12.50 1.81 22.67
C LEU A 30 12.80 0.33 22.89
N ALA A 31 12.48 -0.16 24.08
CA ALA A 31 12.47 -1.57 24.37
C ALA A 31 11.29 -2.14 23.57
N ALA A 32 11.54 -2.52 22.33
CA ALA A 32 10.64 -3.38 21.57
C ALA A 32 10.65 -4.75 22.25
N LEU A 33 9.90 -4.87 23.35
CA LEU A 33 9.76 -6.07 24.19
C LEU A 33 8.90 -7.17 23.55
N VAL A 34 8.46 -6.97 22.31
CA VAL A 34 7.67 -7.95 21.58
C VAL A 34 8.49 -8.41 20.40
N GLU A 35 9.13 -9.57 20.56
CA GLU A 35 9.58 -10.35 19.43
C GLU A 35 8.33 -10.69 18.60
N PRO A 36 8.21 -10.21 17.34
CA PRO A 36 7.04 -10.48 16.53
C PRO A 36 7.00 -11.99 16.33
N ARG A 37 6.01 -12.65 16.95
CA ARG A 37 5.77 -14.07 16.73
C ARG A 37 5.69 -14.28 15.21
N PRO A 38 6.40 -15.28 14.65
CA PRO A 38 6.26 -15.59 13.24
C PRO A 38 4.77 -15.82 12.97
N THR A 39 4.19 -14.96 12.13
CA THR A 39 2.79 -15.08 11.75
C THR A 39 2.67 -16.34 10.91
N THR A 40 2.26 -17.44 11.54
CA THR A 40 1.85 -18.64 10.83
C THR A 40 0.58 -18.30 10.09
N LEU A 41 0.73 -17.92 8.83
CA LEU A 41 -0.40 -17.81 7.91
C LEU A 41 -1.04 -19.20 7.81
N THR A 42 -2.34 -19.28 7.57
CA THR A 42 -3.02 -20.57 7.39
C THR A 42 -3.76 -20.48 6.08
N TYR A 43 -3.49 -21.42 5.17
CA TYR A 43 -4.19 -21.48 3.90
C TYR A 43 -5.51 -22.26 4.05
N HIS A 44 -6.63 -21.56 3.88
CA HIS A 44 -7.98 -22.12 4.01
C HIS A 44 -8.53 -22.76 2.72
N LYS A 45 -7.66 -23.23 1.81
CA LYS A 45 -8.03 -23.93 0.56
C LYS A 45 -8.88 -23.12 -0.44
N GLY A 46 -8.90 -21.79 -0.32
CA GLY A 46 -9.57 -20.89 -1.28
C GLY A 46 -8.75 -20.70 -2.57
N HIS A 47 -9.38 -20.32 -3.67
CA HIS A 47 -8.66 -20.14 -4.94
C HIS A 47 -7.53 -19.11 -4.86
N LEU A 48 -6.36 -19.48 -5.38
CA LEU A 48 -5.19 -18.60 -5.51
C LEU A 48 -4.99 -18.17 -6.95
N LEU A 49 -4.46 -16.96 -7.14
CA LEU A 49 -4.01 -16.48 -8.44
C LEU A 49 -2.71 -17.22 -8.80
N THR A 50 -2.68 -17.86 -9.95
CA THR A 50 -1.51 -18.63 -10.40
C THR A 50 -1.26 -18.39 -11.89
N GLY A 51 0.00 -18.60 -12.32
CA GLY A 51 0.41 -18.39 -13.70
C GLY A 51 0.55 -16.91 -14.08
N PRO A 52 0.63 -16.59 -15.38
CA PRO A 52 0.78 -15.22 -15.85
C PRO A 52 -0.54 -14.45 -15.67
N VAL A 53 -0.50 -13.35 -14.93
CA VAL A 53 -1.66 -12.47 -14.67
C VAL A 53 -1.33 -11.05 -15.15
N SER A 54 -2.17 -10.50 -16.02
CA SER A 54 -2.04 -9.11 -16.47
C SER A 54 -2.86 -8.18 -15.55
N ILE A 55 -2.25 -7.12 -15.02
CA ILE A 55 -2.97 -6.02 -14.39
C ILE A 55 -3.20 -4.95 -15.46
N ASN A 56 -4.46 -4.78 -15.87
CA ASN A 56 -4.85 -3.77 -16.85
C ASN A 56 -5.37 -2.53 -16.11
N LEU A 57 -4.98 -1.34 -16.56
CA LEU A 57 -5.42 -0.07 -15.99
C LEU A 57 -6.51 0.53 -16.86
N VAL A 58 -7.61 0.96 -16.25
CA VAL A 58 -8.71 1.67 -16.91
C VAL A 58 -8.85 3.04 -16.25
N TRP A 59 -8.31 4.06 -16.92
CA TRP A 59 -8.28 5.44 -16.49
C TRP A 59 -9.56 6.15 -16.93
N TYR A 60 -10.39 6.58 -15.98
CA TYR A 60 -11.64 7.26 -16.26
C TYR A 60 -11.63 8.69 -15.69
N GLY A 61 -11.66 9.68 -16.59
CA GLY A 61 -11.45 11.08 -16.29
C GLY A 61 -10.04 11.56 -16.61
N LYS A 62 -9.70 12.78 -16.18
CA LYS A 62 -8.42 13.42 -16.49
C LYS A 62 -7.37 13.09 -15.44
N PHE A 63 -6.29 12.47 -15.88
CA PHE A 63 -5.12 12.19 -15.07
C PHE A 63 -3.90 12.89 -15.68
N THR A 64 -2.98 13.33 -14.83
CA THR A 64 -1.73 13.94 -15.28
C THR A 64 -0.76 12.86 -15.76
N PRO A 65 0.20 13.16 -16.66
CA PRO A 65 1.24 12.21 -17.04
C PRO A 65 2.01 11.63 -15.82
N ALA A 66 2.21 12.45 -14.78
CA ALA A 66 2.84 12.00 -13.54
C ALA A 66 2.00 10.96 -12.80
N GLN A 67 0.68 11.14 -12.69
CA GLN A 67 -0.21 10.16 -12.09
C GLN A 67 -0.22 8.85 -12.88
N HIS A 68 -0.25 8.92 -14.21
CA HIS A 68 -0.13 7.74 -15.08
C HIS A 68 1.16 6.97 -14.80
N ALA A 69 2.30 7.68 -14.79
CA ALA A 69 3.61 7.09 -14.56
C ALA A 69 3.70 6.42 -13.18
N ILE A 70 3.30 7.12 -12.10
CA ILE A 70 3.38 6.61 -10.73
C ILE A 70 2.63 5.28 -10.57
N VAL A 71 1.39 5.18 -11.07
CA VAL A 71 0.62 3.94 -10.94
C VAL A 71 1.16 2.84 -11.85
N ALA A 72 1.58 3.17 -13.08
CA ALA A 72 2.17 2.19 -13.99
C ALA A 72 3.49 1.63 -13.44
N ASP A 73 4.33 2.47 -12.84
CA ASP A 73 5.58 2.10 -12.19
C ASP A 73 5.31 1.25 -10.94
N PHE A 74 4.32 1.62 -10.13
CA PHE A 74 3.89 0.81 -9.00
C PHE A 74 3.48 -0.60 -9.45
N VAL A 75 2.60 -0.72 -10.45
CA VAL A 75 2.18 -2.03 -10.98
C VAL A 75 3.35 -2.80 -11.57
N SER A 76 4.27 -2.12 -12.26
CA SER A 76 5.47 -2.74 -12.82
C SER A 76 6.38 -3.28 -11.71
N SER A 77 6.47 -2.59 -10.57
CA SER A 77 7.24 -3.03 -9.38
C SER A 77 6.69 -4.28 -8.70
N LEU A 78 5.43 -4.64 -8.97
CA LEU A 78 4.82 -5.89 -8.51
C LEU A 78 5.34 -7.12 -9.28
N SER A 79 5.95 -6.91 -10.44
CA SER A 79 6.61 -7.98 -11.16
C SER A 79 7.83 -8.41 -10.34
N GLU A 80 7.84 -9.64 -9.83
CA GLU A 80 8.92 -10.13 -8.97
C GLU A 80 10.29 -9.88 -9.61
N PRO A 81 11.22 -9.18 -8.93
CA PRO A 81 12.63 -9.43 -9.15
C PRO A 81 12.82 -10.87 -8.69
N ARG A 82 13.31 -11.72 -9.59
CA ARG A 82 13.67 -13.12 -9.31
C ARG A 82 14.76 -13.13 -8.23
N SER A 83 14.37 -12.98 -6.96
CA SER A 83 15.30 -12.87 -5.85
C SER A 83 15.73 -14.28 -5.47
N THR A 84 16.91 -14.67 -5.96
CA THR A 84 17.57 -15.93 -5.64
C THR A 84 18.25 -15.90 -4.27
N LYS A 85 18.00 -14.87 -3.44
CA LYS A 85 18.71 -14.69 -2.17
C LYS A 85 17.99 -15.42 -1.02
N PRO A 86 18.71 -16.20 -0.18
CA PRO A 86 18.12 -16.88 0.96
C PRO A 86 17.40 -15.93 1.92
N LEU A 87 16.39 -16.46 2.61
CA LEU A 87 15.56 -15.71 3.57
C LEU A 87 16.44 -15.12 4.71
N PRO A 88 16.38 -13.81 4.99
CA PRO A 88 17.04 -13.24 6.17
C PRO A 88 16.35 -13.72 7.46
N THR A 89 17.07 -13.72 8.57
CA THR A 89 16.54 -14.02 9.90
C THR A 89 15.48 -13.00 10.35
N ALA A 90 14.59 -13.39 11.26
CA ALA A 90 13.48 -12.56 11.76
C ALA A 90 13.92 -11.17 12.25
N ALA A 91 15.13 -11.06 12.81
CA ALA A 91 15.72 -9.78 13.25
C ALA A 91 16.02 -8.79 12.11
N ALA A 92 16.23 -9.27 10.88
CA ALA A 92 16.43 -8.42 9.70
C ALA A 92 15.12 -8.01 9.02
N MET A 93 13.96 -8.59 9.40
CA MET A 93 12.66 -8.19 8.87
C MET A 93 12.11 -6.91 9.49
N GLN A 94 12.54 -6.56 10.71
CA GLN A 94 12.04 -5.36 11.42
C GLN A 94 12.63 -4.04 10.93
N GLN A 95 13.70 -4.08 10.13
CA GLN A 95 14.39 -2.87 9.66
C GLN A 95 14.10 -2.52 8.20
N ASP A 96 13.49 -3.43 7.43
CA ASP A 96 13.20 -3.26 6.01
C ASP A 96 11.68 -3.24 5.75
N SER A 97 11.01 -2.10 5.99
CA SER A 97 9.67 -1.87 5.44
C SER A 97 9.76 -1.59 3.93
N SER A 98 10.12 -2.61 3.16
CA SER A 98 10.19 -2.56 1.71
C SER A 98 9.07 -3.38 1.07
N VAL A 99 8.72 -3.06 -0.19
CA VAL A 99 7.81 -3.87 -1.02
C VAL A 99 8.26 -5.35 -1.07
N ALA A 100 9.56 -5.60 -0.95
CA ALA A 100 10.12 -6.95 -0.86
C ALA A 100 9.69 -7.69 0.42
N SER A 101 9.54 -7.00 1.56
CA SER A 101 9.04 -7.60 2.81
C SER A 101 7.57 -8.02 2.67
N TRP A 102 6.73 -7.17 2.05
CA TRP A 102 5.35 -7.52 1.73
C TRP A 102 5.26 -8.74 0.80
N TRP A 103 6.08 -8.79 -0.26
CA TRP A 103 6.14 -9.95 -1.13
C TRP A 103 6.55 -11.24 -0.42
N LYS A 104 7.45 -11.19 0.58
CA LYS A 104 7.78 -12.38 1.40
C LYS A 104 6.57 -12.92 2.15
N THR A 105 5.70 -12.06 2.68
CA THR A 105 4.43 -12.48 3.30
C THR A 105 3.53 -13.16 2.26
N VAL A 106 3.44 -12.64 1.04
CA VAL A 106 2.68 -13.31 -0.03
C VAL A 106 3.30 -14.68 -0.35
N GLN A 107 4.63 -14.76 -0.49
CA GLN A 107 5.34 -16.01 -0.77
C GLN A 107 5.07 -17.09 0.28
N SER A 108 4.95 -16.74 1.56
CA SER A 108 4.67 -17.73 2.61
C SER A 108 3.25 -18.33 2.50
N TYR A 109 2.24 -17.56 2.03
CA TYR A 109 0.92 -18.13 1.70
C TYR A 109 1.00 -19.17 0.58
N TYR A 110 1.77 -18.90 -0.47
CA TYR A 110 1.93 -19.82 -1.61
C TYR A 110 2.74 -21.06 -1.25
N ALA A 111 3.75 -20.92 -0.39
CA ALA A 111 4.53 -22.03 0.14
C ALA A 111 3.63 -23.03 0.91
N GLN A 112 2.72 -22.53 1.74
CA GLN A 112 1.79 -23.38 2.49
C GLN A 112 0.74 -24.06 1.61
N SER A 113 0.25 -23.35 0.59
CA SER A 113 -0.73 -23.89 -0.35
C SER A 113 -0.13 -24.85 -1.38
N LYS A 114 1.22 -24.92 -1.46
CA LYS A 114 1.98 -25.64 -2.49
C LYS A 114 1.62 -25.21 -3.92
N SER A 115 1.08 -24.00 -4.08
CA SER A 115 0.73 -23.43 -5.39
C SER A 115 1.86 -22.54 -5.89
N PRO A 116 2.09 -22.46 -7.21
CA PRO A 116 3.08 -21.54 -7.77
C PRO A 116 2.64 -20.09 -7.59
N LEU A 117 3.59 -19.19 -7.36
CA LEU A 117 3.34 -17.75 -7.34
C LEU A 117 2.81 -17.25 -8.69
N PRO A 118 1.91 -16.26 -8.71
CA PRO A 118 1.49 -15.62 -9.95
C PRO A 118 2.63 -14.76 -10.50
N VAL A 119 2.81 -14.79 -11.81
CA VAL A 119 3.68 -13.84 -12.50
C VAL A 119 2.82 -12.66 -12.93
N VAL A 120 2.96 -11.55 -12.22
CA VAL A 120 2.19 -10.33 -12.48
C VAL A 120 2.95 -9.45 -13.47
N SER A 121 2.22 -8.81 -14.38
CA SER A 121 2.77 -7.85 -15.33
C SER A 121 1.78 -6.71 -15.60
N LEU A 122 2.29 -5.54 -15.94
CA LEU A 122 1.47 -4.44 -16.45
C LEU A 122 0.91 -4.83 -17.83
N GLY A 123 -0.42 -4.77 -17.94
CA GLY A 123 -1.16 -5.10 -19.15
C GLY A 123 -1.62 -3.87 -19.91
N LYS A 124 -2.79 -3.99 -20.55
CA LYS A 124 -3.43 -2.94 -21.32
C LYS A 124 -3.73 -1.72 -20.42
N GLN A 125 -3.47 -0.52 -20.94
CA GLN A 125 -3.96 0.72 -20.36
C GLN A 125 -5.04 1.30 -21.26
N VAL A 126 -6.23 1.53 -20.70
CA VAL A 126 -7.38 2.12 -21.38
C VAL A 126 -7.59 3.50 -20.80
N VAL A 127 -7.64 4.52 -21.66
CA VAL A 127 -7.88 5.91 -21.24
C VAL A 127 -9.24 6.35 -21.75
N ASP A 128 -10.04 6.93 -20.86
CA ASP A 128 -11.32 7.57 -21.14
C ASP A 128 -11.37 8.92 -20.41
N ASP A 129 -10.75 9.93 -21.02
CA ASP A 129 -10.73 11.32 -20.56
C ASP A 129 -11.96 12.12 -21.04
N SER A 130 -12.78 11.49 -21.89
CA SER A 130 -14.00 12.05 -22.47
C SER A 130 -15.22 11.96 -21.54
N TYR A 131 -15.09 11.26 -20.41
CA TYR A 131 -16.18 10.99 -19.47
C TYR A 131 -17.35 10.26 -20.14
N SER A 132 -17.08 9.16 -20.87
CA SER A 132 -18.07 8.49 -21.72
C SER A 132 -19.36 7.99 -21.02
N MET A 133 -19.37 7.92 -19.69
CA MET A 133 -20.51 7.54 -18.85
C MET A 133 -20.95 8.66 -17.89
N GLY A 134 -20.48 9.89 -18.11
CA GLY A 134 -20.72 11.04 -17.23
C GLY A 134 -19.78 11.12 -16.03
N ARG A 135 -20.02 12.09 -15.15
CA ARG A 135 -19.16 12.36 -13.96
C ARG A 135 -19.65 11.70 -12.67
N SER A 136 -20.75 10.97 -12.74
CA SER A 136 -21.30 10.19 -11.63
C SER A 136 -21.46 8.76 -12.08
N LEU A 137 -20.80 7.83 -11.39
CA LEU A 137 -20.76 6.42 -11.76
C LEU A 137 -21.45 5.54 -10.72
N THR A 138 -22.22 4.57 -11.22
CA THR A 138 -22.76 3.47 -10.44
C THR A 138 -21.82 2.27 -10.40
N SER A 139 -22.09 1.31 -9.52
CA SER A 139 -21.30 0.07 -9.43
C SER A 139 -21.34 -0.76 -10.72
N ASP A 140 -22.45 -0.72 -11.46
CA ASP A 140 -22.59 -1.43 -12.74
C ASP A 140 -21.80 -0.75 -13.87
N GLN A 141 -21.70 0.58 -13.83
CA GLN A 141 -20.84 1.33 -14.74
C GLN A 141 -19.36 1.04 -14.48
N LEU A 142 -18.95 0.87 -13.21
CA LEU A 142 -17.59 0.41 -12.90
C LEU A 142 -17.28 -0.97 -13.50
N LEU A 143 -18.22 -1.91 -13.44
CA LEU A 143 -18.06 -3.22 -14.10
C LEU A 143 -17.95 -3.06 -15.63
N THR A 144 -18.76 -2.17 -16.21
CA THR A 144 -18.73 -1.89 -17.66
C THR A 144 -17.40 -1.28 -18.08
N LEU A 145 -16.83 -0.36 -17.28
CA LEU A 145 -15.49 0.19 -17.50
C LEU A 145 -14.43 -0.90 -17.35
N ALA A 146 -14.50 -1.73 -16.31
CA ALA A 146 -13.57 -2.84 -16.09
C ALA A 146 -13.57 -3.84 -17.25
N ALA A 147 -14.71 -4.06 -17.90
CA ALA A 147 -14.82 -4.94 -19.06
C ALA A 147 -14.04 -4.46 -20.29
N ARG A 148 -13.60 -3.20 -20.35
CA ARG A 148 -12.73 -2.68 -21.43
C ARG A 148 -11.28 -3.14 -21.32
N GLY A 149 -10.90 -3.69 -20.16
CA GLY A 149 -9.61 -4.30 -19.89
C GLY A 149 -9.48 -5.73 -20.46
N GLY A 150 -8.64 -6.54 -19.83
CA GLY A 150 -8.40 -7.93 -20.23
C GLY A 150 -9.50 -8.87 -19.74
N GLN A 151 -9.80 -9.91 -20.53
CA GLN A 151 -10.91 -10.84 -20.25
C GLN A 151 -10.46 -12.18 -19.66
N ARG A 152 -9.16 -12.51 -19.74
CA ARG A 152 -8.59 -13.80 -19.31
C ARG A 152 -7.30 -13.56 -18.56
N ARG A 153 -7.13 -14.27 -17.45
CA ARG A 153 -5.96 -14.13 -16.55
C ARG A 153 -5.63 -12.66 -16.28
N ALA A 154 -6.67 -11.88 -16.00
CA ALA A 154 -6.62 -10.44 -15.94
C ALA A 154 -7.26 -9.92 -14.65
N ILE A 155 -6.63 -8.89 -14.10
CA ILE A 155 -7.21 -8.02 -13.09
C ILE A 155 -7.36 -6.65 -13.74
N ASN A 156 -8.58 -6.14 -13.83
CA ASN A 156 -8.85 -4.83 -14.41
C ASN A 156 -9.02 -3.81 -13.29
N VAL A 157 -8.11 -2.84 -13.20
CA VAL A 157 -8.13 -1.79 -12.17
C VAL A 157 -8.72 -0.53 -12.79
N VAL A 158 -9.91 -0.17 -12.35
CA VAL A 158 -10.60 1.07 -12.72
C VAL A 158 -10.16 2.17 -11.78
N LEU A 159 -9.56 3.22 -12.34
CA LEU A 159 -9.06 4.41 -11.65
C LEU A 159 -9.92 5.58 -12.08
N THR A 160 -10.61 6.21 -11.14
CA THR A 160 -11.44 7.39 -11.42
C THR A 160 -10.72 8.67 -10.97
N ALA A 161 -10.76 9.71 -11.81
CA ALA A 161 -10.16 11.01 -11.50
C ALA A 161 -10.86 11.70 -10.30
N GLU A 162 -10.25 12.75 -9.76
CA GLU A 162 -10.74 13.48 -8.57
C GLU A 162 -12.10 14.17 -8.77
N ASP A 163 -12.49 14.41 -10.02
CA ASP A 163 -13.71 15.08 -10.43
C ASP A 163 -14.85 14.10 -10.79
N ILE A 164 -14.71 12.83 -10.38
CA ILE A 164 -15.69 11.75 -10.57
C ILE A 164 -16.33 11.38 -9.24
N ALA A 165 -17.66 11.45 -9.18
CA ALA A 165 -18.44 10.91 -8.09
C ALA A 165 -18.75 9.43 -8.35
N VAL A 166 -18.65 8.59 -7.30
CA VAL A 166 -19.02 7.17 -7.38
C VAL A 166 -19.87 6.82 -6.16
N ASP A 167 -20.92 6.02 -6.37
CA ASP A 167 -21.83 5.63 -5.29
C ASP A 167 -21.08 5.07 -4.07
N GLY A 168 -21.34 5.64 -2.90
CA GLY A 168 -20.75 5.22 -1.62
C GLY A 168 -19.28 5.60 -1.42
N PHE A 169 -18.64 6.26 -2.39
CA PHE A 169 -17.30 6.81 -2.20
C PHE A 169 -17.27 7.82 -1.05
N CYS A 170 -16.20 7.83 -0.26
CA CYS A 170 -16.02 8.78 0.86
C CYS A 170 -17.09 8.72 1.96
N THR A 171 -17.93 7.69 1.97
CA THR A 171 -18.99 7.52 2.97
C THR A 171 -18.99 6.11 3.52
N SER A 172 -19.01 5.11 2.64
CA SER A 172 -19.00 3.69 3.01
C SER A 172 -17.77 2.94 2.52
N ARG A 173 -17.07 3.46 1.50
CA ARG A 173 -15.92 2.79 0.88
C ARG A 173 -14.96 3.78 0.20
N CYS A 174 -13.69 3.39 0.12
CA CYS A 174 -12.65 4.10 -0.65
C CYS A 174 -12.38 3.47 -2.03
N GLY A 175 -12.93 2.28 -2.24
CA GLY A 175 -12.78 1.48 -3.44
C GLY A 175 -13.61 0.21 -3.32
N SER A 176 -13.54 -0.66 -4.33
CA SER A 176 -14.21 -1.96 -4.29
C SER A 176 -13.44 -2.99 -5.10
N HIS A 177 -13.71 -4.27 -4.87
CA HIS A 177 -13.24 -5.35 -5.72
C HIS A 177 -14.37 -6.35 -5.94
N SER A 178 -14.41 -6.94 -7.12
CA SER A 178 -15.37 -7.98 -7.46
C SER A 178 -14.85 -8.75 -8.68
N ALA A 179 -15.71 -9.54 -9.29
CA ALA A 179 -15.40 -10.22 -10.53
C ALA A 179 -16.59 -10.20 -11.47
N SER A 180 -16.30 -10.27 -12.76
CA SER A 180 -17.36 -10.30 -13.77
C SER A 180 -18.26 -11.53 -13.60
N PRO A 181 -19.51 -11.45 -14.08
CA PRO A 181 -20.28 -12.65 -14.37
C PRO A 181 -19.48 -13.59 -15.26
N ARG A 182 -19.76 -14.89 -15.15
CA ARG A 182 -19.12 -15.90 -15.98
C ARG A 182 -19.68 -15.80 -17.41
N SER A 183 -18.80 -15.72 -18.40
CA SER A 183 -19.18 -15.64 -19.82
C SER A 183 -18.44 -16.71 -20.65
N LYS A 184 -18.71 -16.76 -21.96
CA LYS A 184 -17.97 -17.62 -22.91
C LYS A 184 -16.48 -17.27 -22.99
N SER A 185 -16.12 -16.00 -22.79
CA SER A 185 -14.71 -15.55 -22.79
C SER A 185 -14.02 -15.82 -21.45
N GLY A 186 -14.75 -16.26 -20.42
CA GLY A 186 -14.26 -16.55 -19.09
C GLY A 186 -14.83 -15.58 -18.05
N ARG A 187 -14.04 -15.33 -17.01
CA ARG A 187 -14.34 -14.37 -15.94
C ARG A 187 -13.05 -13.62 -15.64
N PHE A 188 -13.18 -12.32 -15.37
CA PHE A 188 -12.06 -11.48 -14.94
C PHE A 188 -12.34 -10.93 -13.53
N ALA A 189 -11.28 -10.68 -12.78
CA ALA A 189 -11.37 -9.92 -11.54
C ALA A 189 -11.24 -8.43 -11.86
N TYR A 190 -11.88 -7.58 -11.07
CA TYR A 190 -11.70 -6.14 -11.19
C TYR A 190 -11.68 -5.46 -9.83
N VAL A 191 -10.98 -4.35 -9.79
CA VAL A 191 -10.85 -3.47 -8.64
C VAL A 191 -11.21 -2.07 -9.13
N TRP A 192 -11.92 -1.30 -8.30
CA TRP A 192 -12.08 0.13 -8.49
C TRP A 192 -11.42 0.86 -7.33
N VAL A 193 -10.69 1.92 -7.65
CA VAL A 193 -10.07 2.83 -6.69
C VAL A 193 -10.50 4.26 -7.02
N GLY A 194 -11.11 4.93 -6.04
CA GLY A 194 -11.51 6.34 -6.15
C GLY A 194 -10.37 7.28 -5.80
N ASN A 195 -10.37 8.48 -6.36
CA ASN A 195 -9.42 9.53 -6.01
C ASN A 195 -10.01 10.42 -4.89
N SER A 196 -9.41 10.35 -3.71
CA SER A 196 -9.90 11.01 -2.49
C SER A 196 -9.45 12.47 -2.34
N ALA A 197 -8.55 12.96 -3.19
CA ALA A 197 -7.85 14.23 -3.02
C ALA A 197 -8.81 15.43 -2.84
N SER A 198 -9.92 15.44 -3.59
CA SER A 198 -10.93 16.51 -3.55
C SER A 198 -12.10 16.22 -2.61
N GLN A 199 -12.49 14.95 -2.43
CA GLN A 199 -13.75 14.56 -1.77
C GLN A 199 -13.57 14.19 -0.29
N CYS A 200 -12.51 13.46 0.07
CA CYS A 200 -12.30 12.98 1.43
C CYS A 200 -10.83 12.62 1.75
N PRO A 201 -9.89 13.58 1.65
CA PRO A 201 -8.47 13.31 1.84
C PRO A 201 -8.15 12.73 3.24
N GLY A 202 -8.94 13.03 4.27
CA GLY A 202 -8.71 12.51 5.63
C GLY A 202 -9.28 11.11 5.91
N GLN A 203 -10.03 10.51 4.98
CA GLN A 203 -10.71 9.22 5.20
C GLN A 203 -10.14 8.10 4.34
N CYS A 204 -9.74 8.42 3.10
CA CYS A 204 -9.33 7.46 2.10
C CYS A 204 -7.90 7.65 1.59
N ALA A 205 -7.13 8.60 2.15
CA ALA A 205 -5.71 8.81 1.85
C ALA A 205 -4.83 8.51 3.07
#